data_AF-A0A1V3QKX6-F1
#
_entry.id   AF-A0A1V3QKX6-F1
#
_cell.length_a   1.000
_cell.length_b   1.000
_cell.length_c   1.000
_cell.angle_alpha   90.00
_cell.angle_beta   90.00
_cell.angle_gamma   90.00
#
_symmetry.space_group_name_H-M   'P 1'
#
loop_
_entity.id
_entity.type
_entity.pdbx_description
1 polymer ?
#
loop_
_entity_poly.entity_id
_entity_poly.type
_entity_poly.pdbx_seq_one_letter_code
_entity_poly.pdbx_strand_id
1 'polypeptide(L)'
;MKNFFLILISLTIFSCKDSNESFEKEENAHLELHKEMDKVHEEYTKFQKQLLAYYIESERNPDLIISKADSLLLINKNEKGKYKSQIKGTIEDQLHYLKAELYYKKSEYEKSIKELDFDDDYDFIMGDRACAYGANYLKLKQLDKARSFVDSIRKGYYIYNYALANYNESVGNRNEAYKIYSKIKNDKSIKHYAYYKLAVNRFEELEKDNPKLLNEIYFPTGNPSFDIADSDDTNRTKIFNLMEKLPENQDWAGTRIVESPQENDKNYYWVRVETKQNKKFNYYIYQRTFEIKFLDTINNKLLTLEEWRKQK
;
A
#
# COMPACT_ATOMS: atom_id res chain seq x y z
N MET A 1 -11.90 -13.74 10.98
CA MET A 1 -13.18 -13.36 10.32
C MET A 1 -13.19 -13.64 8.80
N LYS A 2 -13.21 -14.91 8.36
CA LYS A 2 -13.30 -15.24 6.92
C LYS A 2 -14.43 -16.20 6.52
N ASN A 3 -15.19 -16.74 7.49
CA ASN A 3 -16.23 -17.74 7.18
C ASN A 3 -17.68 -17.22 7.19
N PHE A 4 -17.93 -15.96 7.57
CA PHE A 4 -19.29 -15.40 7.48
C PHE A 4 -19.58 -14.68 6.15
N PHE A 5 -18.56 -14.24 5.41
CA PHE A 5 -18.75 -13.58 4.10
C PHE A 5 -19.05 -14.55 2.96
N LEU A 6 -18.65 -15.83 3.09
CA LEU A 6 -18.87 -16.84 2.04
C LEU A 6 -20.32 -17.37 2.00
N ILE A 7 -21.07 -17.30 3.10
CA ILE A 7 -22.45 -17.81 3.16
C ILE A 7 -23.44 -16.84 2.49
N LEU A 8 -23.15 -15.52 2.46
CA LEU A 8 -24.02 -14.54 1.80
C LEU A 8 -23.93 -14.59 0.26
N ILE A 9 -22.78 -14.99 -0.30
CA ILE A 9 -22.56 -15.03 -1.76
C ILE A 9 -23.15 -16.31 -2.38
N SER A 10 -23.34 -17.39 -1.61
CA SER A 10 -23.87 -18.65 -2.12
C SER A 10 -25.40 -18.72 -2.29
N LEU A 11 -26.16 -17.74 -1.77
CA LEU A 11 -27.63 -17.76 -1.82
C LEU A 11 -28.24 -17.04 -3.03
N THR A 12 -27.43 -16.41 -3.89
CA THR A 12 -27.93 -15.63 -5.05
C THR A 12 -28.00 -16.40 -6.37
N ILE A 13 -27.53 -17.66 -6.43
CA ILE A 13 -27.39 -18.37 -7.72
C ILE A 13 -28.56 -19.32 -8.05
N PHE A 14 -29.54 -19.50 -7.15
CA PHE A 14 -30.71 -20.36 -7.41
C PHE A 14 -32.05 -19.63 -7.27
N SER A 15 -32.32 -18.66 -8.16
CA SER A 15 -33.70 -18.34 -8.55
C SER A 15 -33.72 -17.57 -9.86
N CYS A 16 -33.64 -18.28 -10.99
CA CYS A 16 -34.08 -17.74 -12.27
C CYS A 16 -35.62 -17.60 -12.25
N LYS A 17 -36.12 -16.40 -11.96
CA LYS A 17 -37.47 -15.96 -12.36
C LYS A 17 -37.55 -14.42 -12.39
N ASP A 18 -38.02 -13.92 -13.54
CA ASP A 18 -38.38 -12.55 -13.92
C ASP A 18 -37.32 -11.45 -13.78
N SER A 19 -36.73 -11.11 -14.93
CA SER A 19 -35.44 -10.43 -15.09
C SER A 19 -35.45 -8.90 -15.04
N ASN A 20 -36.47 -8.26 -14.44
CA ASN A 20 -36.47 -6.80 -14.25
C ASN A 20 -36.66 -6.40 -12.77
N GLU A 21 -37.50 -7.09 -12.00
CA GLU A 21 -37.63 -6.83 -10.55
C GLU A 21 -36.41 -7.28 -9.75
N SER A 22 -35.65 -8.28 -10.23
CA SER A 22 -34.45 -8.77 -9.54
C SER A 22 -33.30 -7.77 -9.62
N PHE A 23 -33.12 -7.08 -10.75
CA PHE A 23 -32.01 -6.16 -10.97
C PHE A 23 -32.15 -4.88 -10.15
N GLU A 24 -33.34 -4.27 -10.14
CA GLU A 24 -33.59 -3.06 -9.34
C GLU A 24 -33.48 -3.35 -7.83
N LYS A 25 -33.86 -4.56 -7.40
CA LYS A 25 -33.70 -4.99 -6.00
C LYS A 25 -32.24 -5.26 -5.63
N GLU A 26 -31.46 -5.84 -6.53
CA GLU A 26 -30.01 -6.03 -6.36
C GLU A 26 -29.25 -4.69 -6.35
N GLU A 27 -29.61 -3.77 -7.25
CA GLU A 27 -29.03 -2.42 -7.30
C GLU A 27 -29.34 -1.64 -6.02
N ASN A 28 -30.58 -1.69 -5.53
CA ASN A 28 -30.95 -1.07 -4.26
C ASN A 28 -30.20 -1.69 -3.07
N ALA A 29 -30.04 -3.03 -3.04
CA ALA A 29 -29.26 -3.69 -1.98
C ALA A 29 -27.77 -3.30 -2.04
N HIS A 30 -27.20 -3.16 -3.24
CA HIS A 30 -25.84 -2.69 -3.46
C HIS A 30 -25.64 -1.23 -3.01
N LEU A 31 -26.62 -0.35 -3.28
CA LEU A 31 -26.60 1.03 -2.80
C LEU A 31 -26.67 1.12 -1.26
N GLU A 32 -27.48 0.28 -0.62
CA GLU A 32 -27.53 0.22 0.84
C GLU A 32 -26.21 -0.31 1.44
N LEU A 33 -25.56 -1.27 0.80
CA LEU A 33 -24.21 -1.72 1.20
C LEU A 33 -23.20 -0.57 1.14
N HIS A 34 -23.22 0.24 0.09
CA HIS A 34 -22.35 1.43 0.01
C HIS A 34 -22.62 2.41 1.15
N LYS A 35 -23.88 2.71 1.46
CA LYS A 35 -24.23 3.60 2.59
C LYS A 35 -23.78 3.04 3.94
N GLU A 36 -23.82 1.73 4.14
CA GLU A 36 -23.29 1.10 5.36
C GLU A 36 -21.76 1.18 5.40
N MET A 37 -21.09 0.91 4.29
CA MET A 37 -19.63 1.05 4.17
C MET A 37 -19.16 2.47 4.42
N ASP A 38 -19.90 3.49 3.97
CA ASP A 38 -19.59 4.89 4.23
C ASP A 38 -19.60 5.19 5.74
N LYS A 39 -20.59 4.67 6.48
CA LYS A 39 -20.65 4.86 7.95
C LYS A 39 -19.54 4.12 8.68
N VAL A 40 -19.16 2.93 8.22
CA VAL A 40 -18.00 2.21 8.77
C VAL A 40 -16.71 2.97 8.46
N HIS A 41 -16.59 3.51 7.25
CA HIS A 41 -15.46 4.33 6.82
C HIS A 41 -15.33 5.63 7.61
N GLU A 42 -16.44 6.28 7.96
CA GLU A 42 -16.44 7.45 8.86
C GLU A 42 -15.87 7.11 10.24
N GLU A 43 -16.30 5.99 10.85
CA GLU A 43 -15.76 5.55 12.14
C GLU A 43 -14.26 5.20 12.03
N TYR A 44 -13.86 4.54 10.94
CA TYR A 44 -12.45 4.26 10.67
C TYR A 44 -11.63 5.55 10.51
N THR A 45 -12.15 6.53 9.78
CA THR A 45 -11.50 7.82 9.57
C THR A 45 -11.35 8.60 10.88
N LYS A 46 -12.35 8.56 11.77
CA LYS A 46 -12.25 9.14 13.12
C LYS A 46 -11.11 8.49 13.91
N PHE A 47 -11.01 7.16 13.86
CA PHE A 47 -9.92 6.44 14.51
C PHE A 47 -8.56 6.78 13.90
N GLN A 48 -8.42 6.82 12.57
CA GLN A 48 -7.15 7.20 11.90
C GLN A 48 -6.66 8.57 12.34
N LYS A 49 -7.56 9.55 12.50
CA LYS A 49 -7.21 10.88 13.04
C LYS A 49 -6.73 10.82 14.48
N GLN A 50 -7.37 10.00 15.33
CA GLN A 50 -6.93 9.78 16.70
C GLN A 50 -5.57 9.08 16.77
N LEU A 51 -5.36 8.06 15.93
CA LEU A 51 -4.10 7.33 15.83
C LEU A 51 -2.95 8.25 15.39
N LEU A 52 -3.18 9.10 14.38
CA LEU A 52 -2.22 10.12 13.96
C LEU A 52 -1.87 11.09 15.11
N ALA A 53 -2.87 11.55 15.86
CA ALA A 53 -2.62 12.41 17.02
C ALA A 53 -1.76 11.70 18.08
N TYR A 54 -1.96 10.39 18.28
CA TYR A 54 -1.11 9.59 19.16
C TYR A 54 0.32 9.50 18.65
N TYR A 55 0.54 9.27 17.35
CA TYR A 55 1.89 9.28 16.77
C TYR A 55 2.60 10.62 16.99
N ILE A 56 1.93 11.74 16.74
CA ILE A 56 2.49 13.09 16.95
C ILE A 56 2.84 13.33 18.43
N GLU A 57 1.92 13.03 19.35
CA GLU A 57 2.15 13.26 20.78
C GLU A 57 3.21 12.30 21.36
N SER A 58 3.36 11.11 20.78
CA SER A 58 4.34 10.11 21.23
C SER A 58 5.79 10.54 21.06
N GLU A 59 6.08 11.50 20.16
CA GLU A 59 7.42 12.06 19.98
C GLU A 59 7.96 12.71 21.26
N ARG A 60 7.05 13.22 22.10
CA ARG A 60 7.39 13.88 23.38
C ARG A 60 6.97 13.05 24.59
N ASN A 61 5.89 12.28 24.48
CA ASN A 61 5.29 11.58 25.62
C ASN A 61 4.96 10.11 25.30
N PRO A 62 5.95 9.26 24.99
CA PRO A 62 5.69 7.88 24.55
C PRO A 62 4.97 7.04 25.61
N ASP A 63 5.31 7.18 26.90
CA ASP A 63 4.67 6.41 27.99
C ASP A 63 3.22 6.81 28.24
N LEU A 64 2.90 8.10 28.05
CA LEU A 64 1.53 8.58 28.10
C LEU A 64 0.71 7.99 26.95
N ILE A 65 1.29 7.92 25.75
CA ILE A 65 0.60 7.34 24.59
C ILE A 65 0.40 5.84 24.75
N ILE A 66 1.37 5.10 25.28
CA ILE A 66 1.20 3.68 25.64
C ILE A 66 0.01 3.52 26.60
N SER A 67 -0.06 4.34 27.65
CA SER A 67 -1.16 4.30 28.63
C SER A 67 -2.53 4.65 28.01
N LYS A 68 -2.57 5.62 27.10
CA LYS A 68 -3.77 5.98 26.33
C LYS A 68 -4.21 4.85 25.39
N ALA A 69 -3.26 4.18 24.73
CA ALA A 69 -3.53 3.03 23.88
C ALA A 69 -4.10 1.86 24.69
N ASP A 70 -3.54 1.56 25.86
CA ASP A 70 -4.07 0.54 26.78
C ASP A 70 -5.52 0.84 27.22
N SER A 71 -5.79 2.11 27.53
CA SER A 71 -7.13 2.56 27.90
C SER A 71 -8.12 2.39 26.74
N LEU A 72 -7.70 2.72 25.52
CA LEU A 72 -8.52 2.57 24.33
C LEU A 72 -8.77 1.10 23.97
N LEU A 73 -7.76 0.23 24.08
CA LEU A 73 -7.90 -1.22 23.90
C LEU A 73 -8.95 -1.81 24.86
N LEU A 74 -8.92 -1.40 26.14
CA LEU A 74 -9.89 -1.86 27.14
C LEU A 74 -11.33 -1.44 26.79
N ILE A 75 -11.51 -0.20 26.31
CA ILE A 75 -12.82 0.30 25.87
C ILE A 75 -13.28 -0.47 24.63
N ASN A 76 -12.40 -0.61 23.64
CA ASN A 76 -12.68 -1.24 22.35
C ASN A 76 -13.08 -2.72 22.50
N LYS A 77 -12.50 -3.43 23.49
CA LYS A 77 -12.86 -4.81 23.82
C LYS A 77 -14.37 -5.00 24.04
N ASN A 78 -15.04 -3.99 24.62
CA ASN A 78 -16.46 -4.04 24.96
C ASN A 78 -17.36 -3.27 23.97
N GLU A 79 -16.82 -2.79 22.84
CA GLU A 79 -17.57 -2.03 21.85
C GLU A 79 -18.63 -2.91 21.15
N LYS A 80 -19.86 -2.39 21.09
CA LYS A 80 -21.05 -3.08 20.53
C LYS A 80 -21.81 -2.24 19.50
N GLY A 81 -21.37 -1.00 19.25
CA GLY A 81 -21.96 -0.11 18.25
C GLY A 81 -21.90 -0.73 16.86
N LYS A 82 -23.01 -0.66 16.11
CA LYS A 82 -23.19 -1.33 14.81
C LYS A 82 -22.02 -1.13 13.84
N TYR A 83 -21.48 0.09 13.73
CA TYR A 83 -20.40 0.40 12.79
C TYR A 83 -19.01 0.24 13.42
N LYS A 84 -18.82 0.70 14.67
CA LYS A 84 -17.54 0.62 15.38
C LYS A 84 -17.08 -0.83 15.62
N SER A 85 -18.01 -1.72 15.96
CA SER A 85 -17.69 -3.14 16.19
C SER A 85 -17.12 -3.83 14.94
N GLN A 86 -17.41 -3.33 13.73
CA GLN A 86 -16.89 -3.89 12.48
C GLN A 86 -15.40 -3.57 12.25
N ILE A 87 -14.88 -2.49 12.85
CA ILE A 87 -13.47 -2.09 12.76
C ILE A 87 -12.67 -2.42 14.03
N LYS A 88 -13.30 -3.12 14.98
CA LYS A 88 -12.73 -3.40 16.31
C LYS A 88 -11.36 -4.08 16.22
N GLY A 89 -11.23 -5.12 15.40
CA GLY A 89 -9.96 -5.85 15.22
C GLY A 89 -8.87 -4.95 14.63
N THR A 90 -9.20 -4.15 13.61
CA THR A 90 -8.26 -3.20 13.02
C THR A 90 -7.77 -2.15 14.02
N ILE A 91 -8.65 -1.68 14.92
CA ILE A 91 -8.27 -0.78 16.01
C ILE A 91 -7.29 -1.48 16.96
N GLU A 92 -7.57 -2.71 17.36
CA GLU A 92 -6.71 -3.51 18.25
C GLU A 92 -5.32 -3.68 17.64
N ASP A 93 -5.26 -4.16 16.40
CA ASP A 93 -4.03 -4.39 15.65
C ASP A 93 -3.16 -3.13 15.56
N GLN A 94 -3.76 -2.00 15.18
CA GLN A 94 -3.03 -0.74 15.01
C GLN A 94 -2.55 -0.14 16.33
N LEU A 95 -3.29 -0.33 17.43
CA LEU A 95 -2.86 0.14 18.76
C LEU A 95 -1.73 -0.73 19.32
N HIS A 96 -1.82 -2.05 19.15
CA HIS A 96 -0.72 -2.95 19.49
C HIS A 96 0.53 -2.65 18.68
N TYR A 97 0.40 -2.43 17.37
CA TYR A 97 1.52 -2.04 16.51
C TYR A 97 2.13 -0.68 16.91
N LEU A 98 1.30 0.33 17.23
CA LEU A 98 1.78 1.60 17.78
C LEU A 98 2.63 1.38 19.04
N LYS A 99 2.11 0.61 20.00
CA LYS A 99 2.84 0.29 21.24
C LYS A 99 4.16 -0.44 20.94
N ALA A 100 4.14 -1.39 20.00
CA ALA A 100 5.33 -2.11 19.58
C ALA A 100 6.40 -1.16 19.02
N GLU A 101 6.01 -0.21 18.16
CA GLU A 101 6.92 0.80 17.61
C GLU A 101 7.51 1.69 18.72
N LEU A 102 6.68 2.11 19.70
CA LEU A 102 7.14 2.93 20.83
C LEU A 102 8.13 2.16 21.72
N TYR A 103 7.84 0.90 22.06
CA TYR A 103 8.77 0.06 22.82
C TYR A 103 10.08 -0.17 22.04
N TYR A 104 10.01 -0.37 20.73
CA TYR A 104 11.21 -0.50 19.89
C TYR A 104 12.08 0.77 19.96
N LYS A 105 11.47 1.96 19.81
CA LYS A 105 12.18 3.26 19.93
C LYS A 105 12.79 3.47 21.31
N LYS A 106 12.18 2.95 22.37
CA LYS A 106 12.70 2.97 23.74
C LYS A 106 13.74 1.87 24.03
N SER A 107 14.12 1.07 23.03
CA SER A 107 15.00 -0.10 23.20
C SER A 107 14.45 -1.19 24.11
N GLU A 108 13.14 -1.23 24.34
CA GLU A 108 12.43 -2.24 25.11
C GLU A 108 11.95 -3.39 24.19
N TYR A 109 12.90 -4.03 23.48
CA TYR A 109 12.61 -4.91 22.35
C TYR A 109 11.74 -6.13 22.70
N GLU A 110 11.90 -6.71 23.89
CA GLU A 110 11.06 -7.83 24.33
C GLU A 110 9.59 -7.41 24.53
N LYS A 111 9.34 -6.19 24.99
CA LYS A 111 7.98 -5.66 25.08
C LYS A 111 7.42 -5.34 23.71
N SER A 112 8.25 -4.80 22.81
CA SER A 112 7.88 -4.59 21.41
C SER A 112 7.43 -5.90 20.75
N ILE A 113 8.20 -6.99 20.92
CA ILE A 113 7.84 -8.32 20.41
C ILE A 113 6.50 -8.81 20.98
N LYS A 114 6.29 -8.69 22.30
CA LYS A 114 5.02 -9.07 22.93
C LYS A 114 3.84 -8.30 22.37
N GLU A 115 4.01 -7.00 22.15
CA GLU A 115 2.97 -6.19 21.52
C GLU A 115 2.78 -6.54 20.06
N LEU A 116 3.78 -7.07 19.35
CA LEU A 116 3.60 -7.57 17.98
C LEU A 116 2.86 -8.90 17.93
N ASP A 117 2.71 -9.65 19.02
CA ASP A 117 1.99 -10.94 19.09
C ASP A 117 0.45 -10.76 19.13
N PHE A 118 -0.10 -9.67 18.58
CA PHE A 118 -1.55 -9.51 18.43
C PHE A 118 -2.07 -10.39 17.28
N ASP A 119 -3.26 -10.98 17.41
CA ASP A 119 -3.88 -11.92 16.45
C ASP A 119 -3.35 -13.38 16.56
N ASP A 120 -3.99 -14.15 17.45
CA ASP A 120 -3.71 -15.57 17.72
C ASP A 120 -4.19 -16.52 16.59
N ASP A 121 -4.96 -16.01 15.62
CA ASP A 121 -5.65 -16.83 14.60
C ASP A 121 -4.83 -17.04 13.31
N TYR A 122 -3.67 -16.41 13.16
CA TYR A 122 -2.81 -16.53 11.97
C TYR A 122 -1.45 -17.14 12.30
N ASP A 123 -1.25 -18.39 11.88
CA ASP A 123 0.03 -19.11 11.95
C ASP A 123 1.17 -18.48 11.11
N PHE A 124 0.92 -17.39 10.38
CA PHE A 124 1.88 -16.81 9.43
C PHE A 124 2.02 -15.28 9.54
N ILE A 125 3.11 -14.83 10.16
CA ILE A 125 3.50 -13.42 10.26
C ILE A 125 4.21 -12.99 8.96
N MET A 126 3.75 -11.91 8.32
CA MET A 126 4.29 -11.42 7.04
C MET A 126 4.35 -9.89 6.93
N GLY A 127 4.87 -9.38 5.81
CA GLY A 127 4.88 -7.96 5.48
C GLY A 127 5.59 -7.10 6.53
N ASP A 128 5.00 -5.95 6.85
CA ASP A 128 5.58 -5.00 7.80
C ASP A 128 5.75 -5.56 9.21
N ARG A 129 4.78 -6.37 9.67
CA ARG A 129 4.85 -7.03 10.98
C ARG A 129 6.05 -7.97 11.05
N ALA A 130 6.30 -8.77 10.02
CA ALA A 130 7.50 -9.61 9.95
C ALA A 130 8.79 -8.78 9.95
N CYS A 131 8.81 -7.65 9.24
CA CYS A 131 9.94 -6.72 9.26
C CYS A 131 10.21 -6.16 10.67
N ALA A 132 9.16 -5.79 11.40
CA ALA A 132 9.22 -5.31 12.78
C ALA A 132 9.78 -6.36 13.76
N TYR A 133 9.39 -7.64 13.65
CA TYR A 133 10.04 -8.73 14.40
C TYR A 133 11.51 -8.86 14.03
N GLY A 134 11.83 -8.82 12.73
CA GLY A 134 13.21 -8.88 12.23
C GLY A 134 14.10 -7.79 12.86
N ALA A 135 13.60 -6.56 12.91
CA ALA A 135 14.28 -5.43 13.54
C ALA A 135 14.52 -5.65 15.04
N ASN A 136 13.51 -6.09 15.79
CA ASN A 136 13.66 -6.40 17.22
C ASN A 136 14.69 -7.50 17.48
N TYR A 137 14.58 -8.64 16.78
CA TYR A 137 15.50 -9.76 17.00
C TYR A 137 16.94 -9.44 16.62
N LEU A 138 17.16 -8.58 15.62
CA LEU A 138 18.49 -8.10 15.28
C LEU A 138 19.10 -7.29 16.44
N LYS A 139 18.32 -6.40 17.06
CA LYS A 139 18.78 -5.62 18.22
C LYS A 139 19.06 -6.52 19.43
N LEU A 140 18.28 -7.58 19.61
CA LEU A 140 18.51 -8.64 20.61
C LEU A 140 19.63 -9.63 20.24
N LYS A 141 20.34 -9.43 19.12
CA LYS A 141 21.42 -10.31 18.63
C LYS A 141 20.98 -11.75 18.34
N GLN A 142 19.69 -12.00 18.15
CA GLN A 142 19.13 -13.30 17.74
C GLN A 142 19.10 -13.36 16.21
N LEU A 143 20.28 -13.48 15.60
CA LEU A 143 20.47 -13.29 14.16
C LEU A 143 19.68 -14.28 13.28
N ASP A 144 19.55 -15.53 13.72
CA ASP A 144 18.80 -16.56 12.99
C ASP A 144 17.30 -16.25 12.97
N LYS A 145 16.75 -15.78 14.10
CA LYS A 145 15.35 -15.34 14.17
C LYS A 145 15.12 -14.09 13.33
N ALA A 146 16.01 -13.10 13.44
CA ALA A 146 15.94 -11.90 12.63
C ALA A 146 15.91 -12.25 11.14
N ARG A 147 16.76 -13.20 10.71
CA ARG A 147 16.77 -13.68 9.33
C ARG A 147 15.47 -14.36 8.94
N SER A 148 14.99 -15.29 9.77
CA SER A 148 13.74 -16.01 9.50
C SER A 148 12.57 -15.06 9.28
N PHE A 149 12.46 -14.00 10.09
CA PHE A 149 11.40 -13.01 9.95
C PHE A 149 11.58 -12.13 8.70
N VAL A 150 12.80 -11.75 8.35
CA VAL A 150 13.09 -11.06 7.08
C VAL A 150 12.65 -11.91 5.88
N ASP A 151 12.90 -13.21 5.90
CA ASP A 151 12.46 -14.11 4.83
C ASP A 151 10.92 -14.26 4.79
N SER A 152 10.25 -14.25 5.96
CA SER A 152 8.79 -14.29 6.07
C SER A 152 8.07 -13.03 5.58
N ILE A 153 8.76 -11.91 5.36
CA ILE A 153 8.18 -10.73 4.68
C ILE A 153 7.67 -11.11 3.27
N ARG A 154 8.29 -12.12 2.64
CA ARG A 154 8.06 -12.64 1.28
C ARG A 154 8.61 -11.77 0.15
N LYS A 155 9.29 -12.44 -0.78
CA LYS A 155 9.77 -11.85 -2.03
C LYS A 155 8.60 -11.26 -2.83
N GLY A 156 8.78 -10.03 -3.30
CA GLY A 156 7.76 -9.27 -4.04
C GLY A 156 6.97 -8.29 -3.17
N TYR A 157 7.03 -8.40 -1.84
CA TYR A 157 6.50 -7.37 -0.95
C TYR A 157 7.41 -6.13 -0.98
N TYR A 158 6.82 -4.93 -0.90
CA TYR A 158 7.51 -3.67 -1.24
C TYR A 158 8.78 -3.40 -0.40
N ILE A 159 8.83 -3.86 0.86
CA ILE A 159 9.97 -3.62 1.75
C ILE A 159 10.99 -4.76 1.78
N TYR A 160 10.67 -5.94 1.23
CA TYR A 160 11.45 -7.17 1.42
C TYR A 160 12.94 -7.00 1.08
N ASN A 161 13.24 -6.51 -0.13
CA ASN A 161 14.64 -6.36 -0.57
C ASN A 161 15.39 -5.33 0.28
N TYR A 162 14.71 -4.27 0.72
CA TYR A 162 15.32 -3.26 1.56
C TYR A 162 15.65 -3.80 2.95
N ALA A 163 14.72 -4.53 3.58
CA ALA A 163 14.92 -5.19 4.86
C ALA A 163 16.02 -6.27 4.79
N LEU A 164 16.05 -7.06 3.71
CA LEU A 164 17.10 -8.07 3.48
C LEU A 164 18.48 -7.45 3.32
N ALA A 165 18.58 -6.32 2.63
CA ALA A 165 19.83 -5.59 2.51
C ALA A 165 20.27 -5.00 3.87
N ASN A 166 19.34 -4.41 4.63
CA ASN A 166 19.63 -3.92 5.98
C ASN A 166 20.14 -5.04 6.91
N TYR A 167 19.52 -6.22 6.87
CA TYR A 167 19.98 -7.38 7.63
C TYR A 167 21.41 -7.76 7.26
N ASN A 168 21.69 -7.98 5.97
CA ASN A 168 23.03 -8.37 5.51
C ASN A 168 24.07 -7.32 5.89
N GLU A 169 23.75 -6.05 5.74
CA GLU A 169 24.65 -4.97 6.14
C GLU A 169 24.94 -5.02 7.65
N SER A 170 23.90 -5.19 8.46
CA SER A 170 23.99 -5.20 9.92
C SER A 170 24.74 -6.39 10.51
N VAL A 171 24.79 -7.52 9.79
CA VAL A 171 25.57 -8.70 10.19
C VAL A 171 26.98 -8.74 9.56
N GLY A 172 27.38 -7.69 8.83
CA GLY A 172 28.72 -7.58 8.24
C GLY A 172 28.86 -8.14 6.82
N ASN A 173 27.78 -8.63 6.20
CA ASN A 173 27.75 -9.11 4.82
C ASN A 173 27.63 -7.95 3.81
N ARG A 174 28.58 -7.00 3.86
CA ARG A 174 28.58 -5.77 3.04
C ARG A 174 28.39 -6.03 1.55
N ASN A 175 29.08 -7.03 1.00
CA ASN A 175 29.01 -7.34 -0.43
C ASN A 175 27.60 -7.76 -0.87
N GLU A 176 26.88 -8.50 -0.02
CA GLU A 176 25.52 -8.93 -0.35
C GLU A 176 24.52 -7.78 -0.21
N ALA A 177 24.65 -6.97 0.85
CA ALA A 177 23.87 -5.75 1.00
C ALA A 177 24.03 -4.81 -0.21
N TYR A 178 25.27 -4.57 -0.65
CA TYR A 178 25.58 -3.75 -1.82
C TYR A 178 24.91 -4.28 -3.10
N LYS A 179 24.98 -5.59 -3.36
CA LYS A 179 24.30 -6.21 -4.51
C LYS A 179 22.80 -6.00 -4.47
N ILE A 180 22.16 -6.13 -3.31
CA ILE A 180 20.72 -5.96 -3.19
C ILE A 180 20.32 -4.49 -3.37
N TYR A 181 21.04 -3.54 -2.76
CA TYR A 181 20.78 -2.11 -2.97
C TYR A 181 21.00 -1.69 -4.42
N SER A 182 22.02 -2.24 -5.10
CA SER A 182 22.25 -2.01 -6.53
C SER A 182 21.07 -2.48 -7.38
N LYS A 183 20.51 -3.66 -7.08
CA LYS A 183 19.30 -4.16 -7.77
C LYS A 183 18.12 -3.23 -7.57
N ILE A 184 17.88 -2.75 -6.33
CA ILE A 184 16.80 -1.79 -6.04
C ILE A 184 17.01 -0.49 -6.84
N LYS A 185 18.21 0.10 -6.83
CA LYS A 185 18.54 1.34 -7.56
C LYS A 185 18.30 1.23 -9.07
N ASN A 186 18.52 0.04 -9.63
CA ASN A 186 18.37 -0.21 -11.07
C ASN A 186 16.94 -0.56 -11.49
N ASP A 187 16.08 -0.94 -10.56
CA ASP A 187 14.66 -1.20 -10.82
C ASP A 187 13.85 0.09 -10.69
N LYS A 188 13.55 0.72 -11.83
CA LYS A 188 12.77 1.97 -11.86
C LYS A 188 11.29 1.78 -11.57
N SER A 189 10.75 0.57 -11.75
CA SER A 189 9.34 0.29 -11.54
C SER A 189 8.90 0.50 -10.09
N ILE A 190 9.83 0.35 -9.15
CA ILE A 190 9.61 0.50 -7.70
C ILE A 190 10.07 1.87 -7.16
N LYS A 191 10.45 2.81 -8.03
CA LYS A 191 10.99 4.13 -7.64
C LYS A 191 10.02 4.95 -6.79
N HIS A 192 8.73 4.77 -7.01
CA HIS A 192 7.66 5.46 -6.32
C HIS A 192 7.48 5.02 -4.85
N TYR A 193 8.10 3.92 -4.40
CA TYR A 193 8.06 3.51 -2.99
C TYR A 193 9.08 4.27 -2.13
N ALA A 194 8.70 4.64 -0.91
CA ALA A 194 9.53 5.36 0.05
C ALA A 194 10.90 4.70 0.27
N TYR A 195 10.93 3.36 0.33
CA TYR A 195 12.14 2.58 0.59
C TYR A 195 13.14 2.60 -0.57
N TYR A 196 12.73 2.94 -1.80
CA TYR A 196 13.65 3.08 -2.93
C TYR A 196 14.68 4.17 -2.65
N LYS A 197 14.24 5.34 -2.20
CA LYS A 197 15.13 6.46 -1.88
C LYS A 197 16.10 6.10 -0.74
N LEU A 198 15.61 5.41 0.28
CA LEU A 198 16.44 4.94 1.38
C LEU A 198 17.49 3.93 0.91
N ALA A 199 17.12 3.00 0.04
CA ALA A 199 18.03 2.03 -0.56
C ALA A 199 19.11 2.68 -1.42
N VAL A 200 18.77 3.70 -2.22
CA VAL A 200 19.74 4.47 -3.03
C VAL A 200 20.75 5.18 -2.12
N ASN A 201 20.29 5.82 -1.04
CA ASN A 201 21.19 6.45 -0.07
C ASN A 201 22.13 5.43 0.58
N ARG A 202 21.63 4.22 0.90
CA ARG A 202 22.48 3.14 1.43
C ARG A 202 23.50 2.64 0.41
N PHE A 203 23.10 2.48 -0.85
CA PHE A 203 24.01 2.14 -1.94
C PHE A 203 25.17 3.13 -2.01
N GLU A 204 24.88 4.42 -2.05
CA GLU A 204 25.87 5.51 -2.11
C GLU A 204 26.76 5.56 -0.85
N GLU A 205 26.20 5.32 0.34
CA GLU A 205 27.01 5.22 1.56
C GLU A 205 28.01 4.06 1.47
N LEU A 206 27.60 2.90 0.96
CA LEU A 206 28.47 1.73 0.84
C LEU A 206 29.54 1.87 -0.25
N GLU A 207 29.47 2.87 -1.13
CA GLU A 207 30.52 3.18 -2.12
C GLU A 207 31.66 4.03 -1.55
N LYS A 208 31.48 4.63 -0.38
CA LYS A 208 32.53 5.44 0.26
C LYS A 208 33.71 4.56 0.72
N ASP A 209 34.90 5.16 0.76
CA ASP A 209 36.12 4.49 1.23
C ASP A 209 35.98 3.98 2.68
N ASN A 210 35.31 4.77 3.54
CA ASN A 210 35.01 4.42 4.92
C ASN A 210 33.50 4.51 5.20
N PRO A 211 32.71 3.50 4.80
CA PRO A 211 31.26 3.55 4.89
C PRO A 211 30.79 3.39 6.33
N LYS A 212 29.80 4.18 6.75
CA LYS A 212 29.09 3.96 8.02
C LYS A 212 28.07 2.85 7.82
N LEU A 213 28.40 1.66 8.34
CA LEU A 213 27.51 0.50 8.29
C LEU A 213 26.27 0.68 9.17
N LEU A 214 25.14 0.19 8.68
CA LEU A 214 23.94 -0.02 9.47
C LEU A 214 24.17 -1.08 10.54
N ASN A 215 23.39 -0.96 11.61
CA ASN A 215 23.32 -1.94 12.68
C ASN A 215 21.86 -2.29 13.04
N GLU A 216 20.96 -2.09 12.08
CA GLU A 216 19.53 -2.27 12.23
C GLU A 216 18.84 -2.63 10.91
N ILE A 217 17.71 -3.33 11.04
CA ILE A 217 16.69 -3.42 10.00
C ILE A 217 15.70 -2.30 10.27
N TYR A 218 15.20 -1.69 9.20
CA TYR A 218 14.15 -0.69 9.30
C TYR A 218 12.89 -1.27 9.96
N PHE A 219 12.39 -0.60 11.01
CA PHE A 219 11.09 -0.92 11.62
C PHE A 219 10.01 -0.11 10.89
N PRO A 220 9.07 -0.73 10.15
CA PRO A 220 8.04 0.00 9.43
C PRO A 220 7.12 0.73 10.38
N THR A 221 6.89 2.02 10.14
CA THR A 221 5.99 2.80 10.99
C THR A 221 4.53 2.50 10.68
N GLY A 222 3.70 2.41 11.72
CA GLY A 222 2.24 2.32 11.57
C GLY A 222 1.56 3.69 11.50
N ASN A 223 2.33 4.78 11.36
CA ASN A 223 1.78 6.13 11.30
C ASN A 223 0.89 6.32 10.06
N PRO A 224 -0.40 6.67 10.21
CA PRO A 224 -1.30 6.88 9.10
C PRO A 224 -0.87 7.95 8.09
N SER A 225 0.00 8.89 8.48
CA SER A 225 0.52 9.92 7.58
C SER A 225 1.81 9.52 6.86
N PHE A 226 2.29 8.28 7.04
CA PHE A 226 3.49 7.80 6.33
C PHE A 226 3.11 7.24 4.96
N ASP A 227 3.46 7.99 3.92
CA ASP A 227 3.25 7.56 2.54
C ASP A 227 4.29 6.49 2.15
N ILE A 228 3.84 5.24 2.04
CA ILE A 228 4.67 4.12 1.56
C ILE A 228 5.03 4.30 0.08
N ALA A 229 4.19 5.01 -0.67
CA ALA A 229 4.40 5.31 -2.08
C ALA A 229 3.88 6.70 -2.46
N ASP A 230 4.56 7.35 -3.40
CA ASP A 230 4.13 8.63 -3.95
C ASP A 230 2.76 8.48 -4.65
N SER A 231 1.73 9.17 -4.17
CA SER A 231 0.42 9.18 -4.84
C SER A 231 0.44 10.06 -6.10
N ASP A 232 -0.14 9.53 -7.18
CA ASP A 232 -0.40 10.24 -8.43
C ASP A 232 -1.90 10.38 -8.72
N ASP A 233 -2.74 10.14 -7.72
CA ASP A 233 -4.19 9.97 -7.91
C ASP A 233 -4.84 11.20 -8.53
N THR A 234 -4.31 12.40 -8.23
CA THR A 234 -4.78 13.66 -8.83
C THR A 234 -4.57 13.67 -10.35
N ASN A 235 -3.40 13.26 -10.85
CA ASN A 235 -3.13 13.25 -12.28
C ASN A 235 -3.89 12.11 -12.96
N ARG A 236 -3.93 10.93 -12.34
CA ARG A 236 -4.69 9.77 -12.84
C ARG A 236 -6.19 10.09 -12.98
N THR A 237 -6.77 10.75 -11.98
CA THR A 237 -8.16 11.23 -12.03
C THR A 237 -8.38 12.21 -13.18
N LYS A 238 -7.48 13.20 -13.34
CA LYS A 238 -7.56 14.12 -14.48
C LYS A 238 -7.48 13.40 -15.83
N ILE A 239 -6.59 12.41 -15.95
CA ILE A 239 -6.44 11.59 -17.15
C ILE A 239 -7.72 10.81 -17.46
N PHE A 240 -8.32 10.15 -16.47
CA PHE A 240 -9.56 9.41 -16.67
C PHE A 240 -10.71 10.34 -17.10
N ASN A 241 -10.85 11.49 -16.45
CA ASN A 241 -11.82 12.51 -16.82
C ASN A 241 -11.59 13.08 -18.24
N LEU A 242 -10.34 13.19 -18.68
CA LEU A 242 -10.00 13.62 -20.04
C LEU A 242 -10.37 12.56 -21.07
N MET A 243 -10.03 11.30 -20.80
CA MET A 243 -10.34 10.19 -21.68
C MET A 243 -11.85 10.01 -21.85
N GLU A 244 -12.63 10.15 -20.78
CA GLU A 244 -14.09 9.99 -20.80
C GLU A 244 -14.76 11.01 -21.74
N LYS A 245 -14.18 12.20 -21.85
CA LYS A 245 -14.71 13.29 -22.70
C LYS A 245 -14.38 13.13 -24.18
N LEU A 246 -13.51 12.19 -24.57
CA LEU A 246 -13.14 12.01 -25.98
C LEU A 246 -14.27 11.29 -26.75
N PRO A 247 -14.70 11.82 -27.92
CA PRO A 247 -15.81 11.23 -28.67
C PRO A 247 -15.49 9.85 -29.25
N GLU A 248 -14.22 9.56 -29.52
CA GLU A 248 -13.78 8.23 -29.97
C GLU A 248 -13.84 7.16 -28.88
N ASN A 249 -13.88 7.55 -27.60
CA ASN A 249 -13.91 6.66 -26.44
C ASN A 249 -15.34 6.35 -25.95
N GLN A 250 -16.37 6.77 -26.69
CA GLN A 250 -17.76 6.44 -26.39
C GLN A 250 -17.96 4.92 -26.37
N ASP A 251 -19.03 4.47 -25.69
CA ASP A 251 -19.22 3.04 -25.35
C ASP A 251 -18.04 2.47 -24.55
N TRP A 252 -17.54 3.22 -23.58
CA TRP A 252 -16.41 2.84 -22.73
C TRP A 252 -16.60 1.48 -22.05
N ALA A 253 -15.58 0.62 -22.12
CA ALA A 253 -15.52 -0.65 -21.41
C ALA A 253 -14.40 -0.71 -20.39
N GLY A 254 -13.27 -0.03 -20.63
CA GLY A 254 -12.17 -0.01 -19.68
C GLY A 254 -11.07 0.98 -20.03
N THR A 255 -10.31 1.38 -19.01
CA THR A 255 -9.11 2.20 -19.18
C THR A 255 -8.01 1.67 -18.29
N ARG A 256 -6.77 1.73 -18.81
CA ARG A 256 -5.56 1.36 -18.09
C ARG A 256 -4.45 2.34 -18.39
N ILE A 257 -3.74 2.77 -17.35
CA ILE A 257 -2.42 3.40 -17.50
C ILE A 257 -1.42 2.25 -17.66
N VAL A 258 -0.84 2.16 -18.85
CA VAL A 258 0.16 1.14 -19.21
C VAL A 258 1.53 1.53 -18.67
N GLU A 259 1.86 2.83 -18.71
CA GLU A 259 3.09 3.37 -18.17
C GLU A 259 2.84 4.75 -17.55
N SER A 260 3.54 5.06 -16.46
CA SER A 260 3.47 6.34 -15.76
C SER A 260 4.86 6.99 -15.60
N PRO A 261 4.95 8.34 -15.60
CA PRO A 261 6.16 9.09 -15.28
C PRO A 261 6.85 8.67 -13.97
N GLN A 262 6.08 8.21 -12.99
CA GLN A 262 6.60 7.79 -11.68
C GLN A 262 7.46 6.53 -11.77
N GLU A 263 7.27 5.69 -12.79
CA GLU A 263 7.89 4.37 -12.90
C GLU A 263 9.07 4.34 -13.89
N ASN A 264 9.18 5.32 -14.79
CA ASN A 264 10.08 5.21 -15.94
C ASN A 264 10.79 6.51 -16.34
N ASP A 265 10.68 7.58 -15.54
CA ASP A 265 11.30 8.89 -15.78
C ASP A 265 10.87 9.58 -17.09
N LYS A 266 9.78 9.10 -17.73
CA LYS A 266 9.19 9.74 -18.90
C LYS A 266 8.33 10.93 -18.47
N ASN A 267 8.09 11.86 -19.38
CA ASN A 267 7.24 13.04 -19.13
C ASN A 267 5.77 12.85 -19.57
N TYR A 268 5.36 11.62 -19.87
CA TYR A 268 4.02 11.29 -20.33
C TYR A 268 3.49 9.99 -19.70
N TYR A 269 2.17 9.88 -19.66
CA TYR A 269 1.44 8.64 -19.38
C TYR A 269 1.12 7.94 -20.68
N TRP A 270 1.34 6.62 -20.75
CA TRP A 270 0.73 5.81 -21.80
C TRP A 270 -0.58 5.25 -21.28
N VAL A 271 -1.68 5.70 -21.88
CA VAL A 271 -3.04 5.29 -21.50
C VAL A 271 -3.66 4.49 -22.62
N ARG A 272 -4.32 3.37 -22.26
CA ARG A 272 -5.10 2.56 -23.17
C ARG A 272 -6.56 2.60 -22.77
N VAL A 273 -7.43 2.88 -23.74
CA VAL A 273 -8.89 2.86 -23.58
C VAL A 273 -9.45 1.76 -24.46
N GLU A 274 -10.38 0.98 -23.92
CA GLU A 274 -11.13 -0.06 -24.61
C GLU A 274 -12.61 0.28 -24.60
N THR A 275 -13.28 0.11 -25.74
CA THR A 275 -14.73 0.27 -25.87
C THR A 275 -15.43 -1.08 -25.86
N LYS A 276 -16.75 -1.09 -25.65
CA LYS A 276 -17.61 -2.30 -25.68
C LYS A 276 -17.56 -3.03 -27.02
N GLN A 277 -17.16 -2.34 -28.08
CA GLN A 277 -16.94 -2.90 -29.41
C GLN A 277 -15.52 -3.49 -29.57
N ASN A 278 -14.78 -3.66 -28.47
CA ASN A 278 -13.38 -4.12 -28.43
C ASN A 278 -12.41 -3.26 -29.25
N LYS A 279 -12.73 -1.98 -29.50
CA LYS A 279 -11.79 -1.03 -30.10
C LYS A 279 -10.82 -0.57 -29.02
N LYS A 280 -9.53 -0.52 -29.38
CA LYS A 280 -8.45 -0.11 -28.46
C LYS A 280 -7.80 1.16 -28.98
N PHE A 281 -7.76 2.17 -28.13
CA PHE A 281 -7.07 3.42 -28.39
C PHE A 281 -5.89 3.56 -27.45
N ASN A 282 -4.74 3.98 -27.98
CA ASN A 282 -3.53 4.22 -27.20
C ASN A 282 -3.20 5.71 -27.26
N TYR A 283 -2.99 6.31 -26.09
CA TYR A 283 -2.73 7.73 -25.95
C TYR A 283 -1.45 7.97 -25.17
N TYR A 284 -0.67 8.97 -25.59
CA TYR A 284 0.31 9.61 -24.73
C TYR A 284 -0.29 10.90 -24.19
N ILE A 285 -0.26 11.05 -22.87
CA ILE A 285 -0.75 12.24 -22.17
C ILE A 285 0.42 12.88 -21.43
N TYR A 286 0.84 14.07 -21.84
CA TYR A 286 2.00 14.73 -21.25
C TYR A 286 1.67 15.29 -19.86
N GLN A 287 2.48 14.95 -18.85
CA GLN A 287 2.17 15.20 -17.43
C GLN A 287 1.93 16.69 -17.11
N ARG A 288 2.69 17.59 -17.74
CA ARG A 288 2.64 19.04 -17.43
C ARG A 288 1.49 19.76 -18.11
N THR A 289 1.20 19.41 -19.36
CA THR A 289 0.23 20.11 -20.22
C THR A 289 -1.10 19.40 -20.33
N PHE A 290 -1.14 18.11 -19.98
CA PHE A 290 -2.23 17.19 -20.32
C PHE A 290 -2.56 17.16 -21.81
N GLU A 291 -1.59 17.51 -22.66
CA GLU A 291 -1.71 17.35 -24.11
C GLU A 291 -1.86 15.87 -24.45
N ILE A 292 -2.85 15.56 -25.30
CA ILE A 292 -3.17 14.19 -25.73
C ILE A 292 -2.64 13.97 -27.14
N LYS A 293 -1.83 12.93 -27.32
CA LYS A 293 -1.42 12.41 -28.62
C LYS A 293 -1.87 10.98 -28.80
N PHE A 294 -2.28 10.62 -30.01
CA PHE A 294 -2.63 9.26 -30.37
C PHE A 294 -1.38 8.47 -30.75
N LEU A 295 -1.19 7.31 -30.13
CA LEU A 295 -0.14 6.35 -30.47
C LEU A 295 -0.70 5.30 -31.42
N ASP A 296 -0.29 5.37 -32.68
CA ASP A 296 -0.50 4.28 -33.63
C ASP A 296 0.51 3.18 -33.34
N THR A 297 0.06 2.13 -32.64
CA THR A 297 0.90 0.99 -32.27
C THR A 297 1.27 0.09 -33.44
N ILE A 298 0.57 0.18 -34.58
CA ILE A 298 0.84 -0.63 -35.77
C ILE A 298 2.01 -0.03 -36.54
N ASN A 299 1.95 1.27 -36.80
CA ASN A 299 3.00 1.99 -37.55
C ASN A 299 4.06 2.64 -36.64
N ASN A 300 3.94 2.47 -35.31
CA ASN A 300 4.78 3.09 -34.30
C ASN A 300 4.92 4.62 -34.47
N LYS A 301 3.79 5.29 -34.72
CA LYS A 301 3.75 6.73 -34.99
C LYS A 301 2.95 7.46 -33.92
N LEU A 302 3.47 8.59 -33.46
CA LEU A 302 2.76 9.49 -32.56
C LEU A 302 2.13 10.63 -33.37
N LEU A 303 0.83 10.78 -33.24
CA LEU A 303 0.02 11.77 -33.96
C LEU A 303 -0.68 12.69 -32.97
N THR A 304 -0.91 13.94 -33.35
CA THR A 304 -1.93 14.74 -32.67
C THR A 304 -3.31 14.09 -32.88
N LEU A 305 -4.27 14.36 -31.99
CA LEU A 305 -5.64 13.86 -32.16
C LEU A 305 -6.27 14.33 -33.48
N GLU A 306 -5.96 15.55 -33.91
CA GLU A 306 -6.48 16.10 -35.17
C GLU A 306 -5.92 15.36 -36.40
N GLU A 307 -4.59 15.14 -36.45
CA GLU A 307 -3.97 14.39 -37.54
C GLU A 307 -4.49 12.96 -37.63
N TRP A 308 -4.69 12.30 -36.49
CA TRP A 308 -5.26 10.95 -36.45
C TRP A 308 -6.71 10.93 -36.92
N ARG A 309 -7.55 11.86 -36.44
CA ARG A 309 -8.96 11.95 -36.86
C ARG A 309 -9.13 12.22 -38.36
N LYS A 310 -8.18 12.92 -38.99
CA LYS A 310 -8.16 13.16 -40.45
C LYS A 310 -7.77 11.93 -41.28
N GLN A 311 -7.15 10.93 -40.66
CA GLN A 311 -6.74 9.69 -41.32
C GLN A 311 -7.80 8.57 -41.23
N LYS A 312 -8.89 8.80 -40.48
CA LYS A 312 -10.00 7.88 -40.29
C LYS A 312 -11.03 8.02 -41.40
#